data_AF-A0A976JQB4-F1
#
_entry.id   AF-A0A976JQB4-F1
#
_cell.length_a   1.000
_cell.length_b   1.000
_cell.length_c   1.000
_cell.angle_alpha   90.00
_cell.angle_beta   90.00
_cell.angle_gamma   90.00
#
_symmetry.space_group_name_H-M   'P 1'
#
loop_
_entity.id
_entity.type
_entity.pdbx_description
1 polymer ?
#
loop_
_entity_poly.entity_id
_entity_poly.type
_entity_poly.pdbx_seq_one_letter_code
_entity_poly.pdbx_strand_id
1 'polypeptide(L)' 'TGHYYTTTKNKRTQPEKLEFSKYDPVVRKHVAYKEAKIK' A
#
# COMPACT_ATOMS: atom_id res chain seq x y z
N THR A 1 8.07 -4.92 -8.79
CA THR A 1 7.07 -6.00 -8.77
C THR A 1 5.72 -5.34 -8.88
N GLY A 2 4.95 -5.57 -9.95
CA GLY A 2 3.65 -4.90 -10.19
C GLY A 2 2.55 -5.34 -9.21
N HIS A 3 2.93 -5.87 -8.05
CA HIS A 3 2.05 -6.39 -7.03
C HIS A 3 1.58 -5.23 -6.15
N TYR A 4 0.27 -5.09 -6.01
CA TYR A 4 -0.33 -4.08 -5.17
C TYR A 4 -1.41 -4.71 -4.31
N TYR A 5 -1.57 -4.17 -3.11
CA TYR A 5 -2.72 -4.45 -2.28
C TYR A 5 -3.74 -3.34 -2.46
N THR A 6 -5.01 -3.70 -2.50
CA THR A 6 -6.11 -2.74 -2.44
C THR A 6 -6.52 -2.57 -0.99
N THR A 7 -6.77 -1.33 -0.58
CA THR A 7 -7.32 -1.01 0.73
C THR A 7 -8.23 0.20 0.60
N THR A 8 -9.23 0.29 1.46
CA THR A 8 -10.12 1.44 1.54
C THR A 8 -9.60 2.38 2.62
N LYS A 9 -9.58 3.69 2.32
CA LYS A 9 -9.28 4.72 3.31
C LYS A 9 -10.36 5.80 3.33
N ASN A 10 -10.61 6.33 4.51
CA ASN A 10 -11.44 7.52 4.65
C ASN A 10 -10.56 8.78 4.47
N LYS A 11 -10.65 9.39 3.28
CA LYS A 11 -9.86 10.57 2.90
C LYS A 11 -10.18 11.81 3.75
N ARG A 12 -11.31 11.83 4.47
CA ARG A 12 -11.72 12.96 5.31
C ARG A 12 -11.03 12.95 6.67
N THR A 13 -10.89 11.77 7.28
CA THR A 13 -10.28 11.64 8.60
C THR A 13 -8.77 11.41 8.53
N GLN A 14 -8.27 10.82 7.45
CA GLN A 14 -6.84 10.55 7.23
C GLN A 14 -6.38 11.16 5.90
N PRO A 15 -5.89 12.42 5.93
CA PRO A 15 -5.42 13.10 4.72
C PRO A 15 -4.04 12.61 4.25
N GLU A 16 -3.23 12.05 5.15
CA GLU A 16 -1.88 11.58 4.85
C GLU A 16 -1.86 10.30 4.00
N LYS A 17 -0.73 10.06 3.35
CA LYS A 17 -0.50 8.83 2.58
C LYS A 17 -0.19 7.69 3.53
N LEU A 18 -0.85 6.56 3.32
CA LEU A 18 -0.59 5.37 4.12
C LEU A 18 0.72 4.71 3.67
N GLU A 19 1.58 4.41 4.63
CA GLU A 19 2.80 3.61 4.44
C GLU A 19 2.76 2.39 5.37
N PHE A 20 2.82 1.18 4.80
CA PHE A 20 2.77 -0.06 5.57
C PHE A 20 3.83 -1.04 5.10
N SER A 21 4.47 -1.72 6.05
CA SER A 21 5.32 -2.87 5.73
C SER A 21 4.44 -4.11 5.52
N LYS A 22 4.36 -4.59 4.28
CA LYS A 22 3.62 -5.82 3.92
C LYS A 22 4.53 -6.77 3.17
N TYR A 23 4.18 -8.05 3.20
CA TYR A 23 4.89 -9.08 2.45
C TYR A 23 4.72 -8.86 0.93
N ASP A 24 5.81 -8.91 0.18
CA ASP A 24 5.78 -9.03 -1.29
C ASP A 24 6.03 -10.49 -1.66
N PRO A 25 5.06 -11.21 -2.25
CA PRO A 25 5.22 -12.62 -2.61
C PRO A 25 6.26 -12.86 -3.70
N VAL A 26 6.61 -11.83 -4.48
CA VAL A 26 7.61 -11.92 -5.56
C VAL A 26 9.02 -11.83 -5.00
N VAL A 27 9.26 -10.91 -4.05
CA VAL A 27 10.58 -10.73 -3.40
C VAL A 27 10.73 -11.64 -2.17
N ARG A 28 9.63 -12.21 -1.68
CA ARG A 28 9.53 -13.06 -0.48
C ARG A 28 10.04 -12.39 0.79
N LYS A 29 9.81 -11.08 0.91
CA LYS A 29 10.22 -10.26 2.05
C LYS A 29 9.15 -9.22 2.37
N HIS A 30 9.18 -8.69 3.59
CA HIS A 30 8.37 -7.53 3.94
C HIS A 30 9.02 -6.26 3.37
N VAL A 31 8.24 -5.51 2.61
CA VAL A 31 8.66 -4.28 1.93
C VAL A 31 7.67 -3.17 2.28
N ALA A 32 8.14 -1.93 2.27
CA ALA A 32 7.29 -0.76 2.46
C ALA A 32 6.40 -0.55 1.22
N TYR A 33 5.09 -0.64 1.41
CA TYR A 33 4.07 -0.26 0.44
C TYR A 33 3.63 1.17 0.73
N LYS A 34 3.56 1.98 -0.32
CA LYS A 34 3.05 3.35 -0.29
C LYS A 34 1.75 3.45 -1.05
N GLU A 35 0.81 4.23 -0.53
CA GLU A 35 -0.47 4.47 -1.18
C GLU A 35 -0.29 5.13 -2.57
N ALA A 36 -0.93 4.54 -3.57
CA ALA A 36 -1.02 5.08 -4.93
C ALA A 36 -2.48 5.05 -5.41
N LYS A 37 -2.84 5.95 -6.32
CA LYS A 37 -4.16 5.94 -6.96
C LYS A 37 -4.23 4.75 -7.91
N ILE A 38 -5.25 3.91 -7.74
CA ILE A 38 -5.66 2.93 -8.75
C ILE A 38 -6.49 3.70 -9.78
N LYS A 39 -6.18 3.50 -11.06
CA LYS A 39 -6.84 4.19 -12.18
C LYS A 39 -8.32 3.81 -12.29
#